data_AF-A0A165XB24-F1
#
_entry.id   AF-A0A165XB24-F1
#
_cell.length_a   1.000
_cell.length_b   1.000
_cell.length_c   1.000
_cell.angle_alpha   90.00
_cell.angle_beta   90.00
_cell.angle_gamma   90.00
#
_symmetry.space_group_name_H-M   'P 1'
#
loop_
_entity.id
_entity.type
_entity.pdbx_description
1 polymer ?
#
loop_
_entity_poly.entity_id
_entity_poly.type
_entity_poly.pdbx_seq_one_letter_code
_entity_poly.pdbx_strand_id
1 'polypeptide(L)'
;MPNLRVLWLSGLRGAPECFLHNHPGLLHLRIPDYHMPLQLAPSDLPALASFRGSPAAAASLLPGRPVQSLALVGYEFVGEAALVALGTTSAPVAALDLTGMSVTPTLLRDIARTLPAIRALRVRLALRHTLHYALSGIRLLAALTPALGVFRELQFLDLSPTSSVDLGTMNSSEAEELHLSTSWAEACPNLMRVVFPSKTEWSRDGKGQWTHS
;
A
#
# COMPACT_ATOMS: atom_id res chain seq x y z
N MET A 1 -5.95 4.55 -30.62
CA MET A 1 -4.72 3.74 -30.54
C MET A 1 -5.09 2.38 -29.93
N PRO A 2 -5.31 1.32 -30.71
CA PRO A 2 -5.94 0.08 -30.22
C PRO A 2 -5.05 -0.78 -29.29
N ASN A 3 -3.74 -0.51 -29.21
CA ASN A 3 -2.79 -1.33 -28.42
C ASN A 3 -2.31 -0.64 -27.14
N LEU A 4 -3.02 0.36 -26.63
CA LEU A 4 -2.61 1.07 -25.43
C LEU A 4 -2.76 0.16 -24.19
N ARG A 5 -1.63 -0.23 -23.60
CA ARG A 5 -1.60 -1.08 -22.39
C ARG A 5 -1.33 -0.31 -21.09
N VAL A 6 -0.69 0.84 -21.20
CA VAL A 6 -0.32 1.70 -20.06
C VAL A 6 -0.84 3.10 -20.34
N LEU A 7 -1.53 3.69 -19.37
CA LEU A 7 -2.05 5.05 -19.46
C LEU A 7 -1.77 5.78 -18.16
N TRP A 8 -1.26 7.00 -18.31
CA TRP A 8 -1.14 7.96 -17.23
C TRP A 8 -1.86 9.24 -17.64
N LEU A 9 -2.90 9.60 -16.90
CA LEU A 9 -3.58 10.88 -17.01
C LEU A 9 -3.29 11.71 -15.76
N SER A 10 -2.88 12.96 -15.94
CA SER A 10 -2.67 13.93 -14.86
C SER A 10 -3.26 15.27 -15.28
N GLY A 11 -3.57 16.12 -14.30
CA GLY A 11 -4.17 17.44 -14.56
C GLY A 11 -5.52 17.37 -15.29
N LEU A 12 -6.29 16.30 -15.08
CA LEU A 12 -7.60 16.11 -15.70
C LEU A 12 -8.55 17.22 -15.28
N ARG A 13 -9.13 17.92 -16.26
CA ARG A 13 -10.19 18.93 -16.05
C ARG A 13 -11.60 18.38 -16.27
N GLY A 14 -11.73 17.09 -16.54
CA GLY A 14 -12.99 16.44 -16.88
C GLY A 14 -12.96 14.92 -16.65
N ALA A 15 -14.09 14.30 -16.91
CA ALA A 15 -14.34 12.88 -16.67
C ALA A 15 -13.57 12.00 -17.69
N PRO A 16 -12.64 11.12 -17.27
CA PRO A 16 -11.81 10.33 -18.18
C PRO A 16 -12.54 9.13 -18.83
N GLU A 17 -13.79 8.86 -18.45
CA GLU A 17 -14.53 7.62 -18.76
C GLU A 17 -14.71 7.39 -20.26
N CYS A 18 -15.09 8.43 -21.01
CA CYS A 18 -15.22 8.33 -22.47
C CYS A 18 -13.92 7.87 -23.14
N PHE A 19 -12.77 8.29 -22.60
CA PHE A 19 -11.49 7.84 -23.11
C PHE A 19 -11.22 6.40 -22.68
N LEU A 20 -11.44 6.06 -21.41
CA LEU A 20 -11.17 4.73 -20.86
C LEU A 20 -12.02 3.63 -21.51
N HIS A 21 -13.30 3.90 -21.81
CA HIS A 21 -14.20 2.98 -22.49
C HIS A 21 -13.65 2.49 -23.85
N ASN A 22 -12.96 3.36 -24.58
CA ASN A 22 -12.39 3.05 -25.89
C ASN A 22 -11.08 2.25 -25.85
N HIS A 23 -10.61 1.84 -24.66
CA HIS A 23 -9.33 1.14 -24.48
C HIS A 23 -9.44 -0.11 -23.58
N PRO A 24 -10.20 -1.15 -23.98
CA PRO A 24 -10.41 -2.35 -23.17
C PRO A 24 -9.12 -3.17 -22.93
N GLY A 25 -8.09 -2.99 -23.76
CA GLY A 25 -6.78 -3.65 -23.62
C GLY A 25 -5.86 -3.02 -22.56
N LEU A 26 -6.31 -2.01 -21.82
CA LEU A 26 -5.49 -1.33 -20.82
C LEU A 26 -5.20 -2.27 -19.63
N LEU A 27 -3.93 -2.37 -19.27
CA LEU A 27 -3.48 -3.17 -18.13
C LEU A 27 -3.05 -2.33 -16.94
N HIS A 28 -2.54 -1.12 -17.20
CA HIS A 28 -2.02 -0.23 -16.17
C HIS A 28 -2.64 1.16 -16.34
N LEU A 29 -3.36 1.61 -15.31
CA LEU A 29 -4.00 2.92 -15.28
C LEU A 29 -3.48 3.75 -14.11
N ARG A 30 -3.05 4.98 -14.39
CA ARG A 30 -2.64 5.96 -13.38
C ARG A 30 -3.40 7.26 -13.55
N ILE A 31 -4.17 7.64 -12.54
CA ILE A 31 -4.98 8.86 -12.49
C ILE A 31 -4.85 9.56 -11.12
N PRO A 32 -3.64 9.99 -10.71
CA PRO A 32 -3.38 10.45 -9.35
C PRO A 32 -4.18 11.69 -8.92
N ASP A 33 -4.58 12.54 -9.88
CA ASP A 33 -5.27 13.82 -9.60
C ASP A 33 -6.80 13.71 -9.73
N TYR A 34 -7.34 12.51 -9.96
CA TYR A 34 -8.78 12.27 -10.08
C TYR A 34 -9.32 11.68 -8.77
N HIS A 35 -10.08 12.50 -8.04
CA HIS A 35 -10.55 12.17 -6.69
C HIS A 35 -12.00 11.67 -6.62
N MET A 36 -12.68 11.56 -7.76
CA MET A 36 -14.07 11.10 -7.81
C MET A 36 -14.18 9.60 -8.15
N PRO A 37 -15.32 8.95 -7.86
CA PRO A 37 -15.62 7.62 -8.38
C PRO A 37 -15.71 7.62 -9.91
N LEU A 38 -15.04 6.68 -10.56
CA LEU A 38 -15.10 6.47 -12.01
C LEU A 38 -16.44 5.81 -12.40
N GLN A 39 -17.11 6.39 -13.39
CA GLN A 39 -18.38 5.85 -13.90
C GLN A 39 -18.15 4.91 -15.09
N LEU A 40 -17.52 3.75 -14.82
CA LEU A 40 -17.20 2.74 -15.83
C LEU A 40 -18.06 1.50 -15.69
N ALA A 41 -18.54 0.95 -16.81
CA ALA A 41 -19.26 -0.30 -16.81
C ALA A 41 -18.33 -1.47 -16.43
N PRO A 42 -18.82 -2.57 -15.81
CA PRO A 42 -17.96 -3.72 -15.47
C PRO A 42 -17.21 -4.33 -16.67
N SER A 43 -17.72 -4.14 -17.89
CA SER A 43 -17.07 -4.56 -19.14
C SER A 43 -15.92 -3.66 -19.58
N ASP A 44 -15.79 -2.46 -19.01
CA ASP A 44 -14.70 -1.54 -19.31
C ASP A 44 -13.44 -1.96 -18.55
N LEU A 45 -12.30 -1.93 -19.26
CA LEU A 45 -10.98 -2.30 -18.71
C LEU A 45 -10.94 -3.71 -18.07
N PRO A 46 -11.45 -4.77 -18.74
CA PRO A 46 -11.59 -6.10 -18.15
C PRO A 46 -10.24 -6.77 -17.83
N ALA A 47 -9.15 -6.33 -18.46
CA ALA A 47 -7.81 -6.85 -18.28
C ALA A 47 -6.95 -6.02 -17.29
N LEU A 48 -7.54 -5.05 -16.58
CA LEU A 48 -6.78 -4.14 -15.73
C LEU A 48 -6.05 -4.87 -14.60
N ALA A 49 -4.72 -4.87 -14.65
CA ALA A 49 -3.84 -5.57 -13.71
C ALA A 49 -3.27 -4.63 -12.64
N SER A 50 -3.16 -3.33 -12.93
CA SER A 50 -2.64 -2.34 -12.00
C SER A 50 -3.37 -1.01 -12.06
N PHE A 51 -3.61 -0.42 -10.90
CA PHE A 51 -4.25 0.87 -10.75
C PHE A 51 -3.49 1.78 -9.79
N ARG A 52 -3.39 3.07 -10.14
CA ARG A 52 -2.96 4.14 -9.23
C ARG A 52 -3.94 5.31 -9.27
N GLY A 53 -4.50 5.69 -8.12
CA GLY A 53 -5.46 6.78 -8.02
C GLY A 53 -5.97 6.98 -6.59
N SER A 54 -7.05 7.76 -6.44
CA SER A 54 -7.67 7.96 -5.14
C SER A 54 -8.38 6.71 -4.63
N PRO A 55 -8.66 6.61 -3.31
CA PRO A 55 -9.50 5.54 -2.76
C PRO A 55 -10.90 5.47 -3.39
N ALA A 56 -11.52 6.63 -3.68
CA ALA A 56 -12.84 6.68 -4.30
C ALA A 56 -12.84 6.13 -5.73
N ALA A 57 -11.86 6.54 -6.54
CA ALA A 57 -11.69 6.01 -7.89
C ALA A 57 -11.39 4.51 -7.87
N ALA A 58 -10.49 4.07 -6.99
CA ALA A 58 -10.16 2.66 -6.82
C ALA A 58 -11.39 1.82 -6.43
N ALA A 59 -12.16 2.25 -5.43
CA ALA A 59 -13.35 1.54 -4.96
C ALA A 59 -14.43 1.38 -6.04
N SER A 60 -14.58 2.35 -6.94
CA SER A 60 -15.49 2.23 -8.08
C SER A 60 -14.97 1.35 -9.22
N LEU A 61 -13.65 1.25 -9.38
CA LEU A 61 -13.01 0.58 -10.50
C LEU A 61 -12.62 -0.87 -10.20
N LEU A 62 -12.16 -1.20 -9.00
CA LEU A 62 -11.61 -2.52 -8.72
C LEU A 62 -12.62 -3.68 -8.75
N PRO A 63 -13.89 -3.52 -8.33
CA PRO A 63 -14.84 -4.64 -8.28
C PRO A 63 -14.93 -5.42 -9.59
N GLY A 64 -14.73 -6.74 -9.53
CA GLY A 64 -14.77 -7.65 -10.68
C GLY A 64 -13.56 -7.58 -11.62
N ARG A 65 -12.62 -6.65 -11.44
CA ARG A 65 -11.43 -6.49 -12.30
C ARG A 65 -10.20 -7.18 -11.69
N PRO A 66 -9.26 -7.72 -12.50
CA PRO A 66 -8.16 -8.54 -12.03
C PRO A 66 -6.95 -7.71 -11.54
N VAL A 67 -7.20 -6.70 -10.71
CA VAL A 67 -6.16 -5.78 -10.23
C VAL A 67 -5.32 -6.47 -9.15
N GLN A 68 -4.04 -6.68 -9.43
CA GLN A 68 -3.09 -7.30 -8.50
C GLN A 68 -2.13 -6.29 -7.86
N SER A 69 -1.94 -5.12 -8.49
CA SER A 69 -1.07 -4.05 -8.00
C SER A 69 -1.85 -2.75 -7.84
N LEU A 70 -2.03 -2.31 -6.60
CA LEU A 70 -2.80 -1.13 -6.24
C LEU A 70 -1.87 -0.07 -5.61
N ALA A 71 -1.96 1.16 -6.08
CA ALA A 71 -1.31 2.31 -5.45
C ALA A 71 -2.35 3.38 -5.12
N LEU A 72 -2.56 3.65 -3.83
CA LEU A 72 -3.49 4.68 -3.40
C LEU A 72 -2.76 5.99 -3.13
N VAL A 73 -3.35 7.09 -3.56
CA VAL A 73 -2.82 8.43 -3.37
C VAL A 73 -3.90 9.37 -2.85
N GLY A 74 -3.49 10.43 -2.16
CA GLY A 74 -4.37 11.48 -1.69
C GLY A 74 -4.50 11.52 -0.16
N TYR A 75 -5.34 12.45 0.30
CA TYR A 75 -5.55 12.75 1.72
C TYR A 75 -6.91 12.26 2.22
N GLU A 76 -7.65 11.57 1.37
CA GLU A 76 -9.02 11.14 1.63
C GLU A 76 -9.03 9.97 2.61
N PHE A 77 -10.03 9.98 3.50
CA PHE A 77 -10.27 8.87 4.42
C PHE A 77 -10.74 7.64 3.63
N VAL A 78 -10.12 6.49 3.87
CA VAL A 78 -10.56 5.21 3.30
C VAL A 78 -11.62 4.61 4.22
N GLY A 79 -12.89 4.79 3.86
CA GLY A 79 -14.00 4.20 4.59
C GLY A 79 -14.09 2.67 4.42
N GLU A 80 -14.81 2.02 5.33
CA GLU A 80 -15.04 0.57 5.30
C GLU A 80 -15.64 0.10 3.97
N ALA A 81 -16.66 0.80 3.46
CA ALA A 81 -17.28 0.47 2.18
C ALA A 81 -16.28 0.51 1.01
N ALA A 82 -15.35 1.48 1.03
CA ALA A 82 -14.29 1.55 0.03
C ALA A 82 -13.35 0.34 0.17
N LEU A 83 -12.88 0.02 1.38
CA LEU A 83 -12.01 -1.14 1.62
C LEU A 83 -12.66 -2.46 1.18
N VAL A 84 -13.96 -2.65 1.45
CA VAL A 84 -14.71 -3.82 1.00
C VAL A 84 -14.72 -3.89 -0.53
N ALA A 85 -14.99 -2.77 -1.21
CA ALA A 85 -14.96 -2.72 -2.67
C ALA A 85 -13.57 -3.00 -3.26
N LEU A 86 -12.48 -2.56 -2.61
CA LEU A 86 -11.12 -2.92 -3.02
C LEU A 86 -10.86 -4.44 -2.91
N GLY A 87 -11.54 -5.13 -2.00
CA GLY A 87 -11.43 -6.58 -1.81
C GLY A 87 -12.28 -7.43 -2.75
N THR A 88 -13.15 -6.82 -3.57
CA THR A 88 -14.02 -7.56 -4.52
C THR A 88 -13.43 -7.62 -5.94
N THR A 89 -12.12 -7.44 -6.07
CA THR A 89 -11.37 -7.71 -7.31
C THR A 89 -11.49 -9.18 -7.71
N SER A 90 -11.46 -9.47 -9.02
CA SER A 90 -11.52 -10.86 -9.51
C SER A 90 -10.19 -11.61 -9.36
N ALA A 91 -9.09 -10.88 -9.13
CA ALA A 91 -7.81 -11.43 -8.71
C ALA A 91 -7.37 -10.77 -7.39
N PRO A 92 -6.72 -11.48 -6.46
CA PRO A 92 -6.29 -10.88 -5.20
C PRO A 92 -5.23 -9.80 -5.39
N VAL A 93 -5.38 -8.67 -4.67
CA VAL A 93 -4.36 -7.62 -4.61
C VAL A 93 -3.13 -8.15 -3.86
N ALA A 94 -2.02 -8.32 -4.58
CA ALA A 94 -0.77 -8.84 -4.05
C ALA A 94 0.24 -7.74 -3.69
N ALA A 95 0.18 -6.57 -4.34
CA ALA A 95 1.06 -5.44 -4.08
C ALA A 95 0.24 -4.18 -3.79
N LEU A 96 0.54 -3.54 -2.65
CA LEU A 96 -0.12 -2.33 -2.19
C LEU A 96 0.92 -1.23 -1.89
N ASP A 97 0.78 -0.09 -2.57
CA ASP A 97 1.56 1.12 -2.33
C ASP A 97 0.67 2.21 -1.74
N LEU A 98 0.98 2.65 -0.51
CA LEU A 98 0.30 3.70 0.23
C LEU A 98 1.21 4.90 0.49
N THR A 99 2.29 5.06 -0.28
CA THR A 99 3.26 6.15 -0.09
C THR A 99 2.67 7.53 -0.31
N GLY A 100 1.69 7.62 -1.20
CA GLY A 100 0.94 8.83 -1.49
C GLY A 100 -0.16 9.15 -0.47
N MET A 101 -0.26 8.37 0.63
CA MET A 101 -1.25 8.56 1.69
C MET A 101 -0.58 8.74 3.04
N SER A 102 -1.33 9.27 4.02
CA SER A 102 -0.93 9.32 5.42
C SER A 102 -1.61 8.15 6.14
N VAL A 103 -0.86 7.08 6.44
CA VAL A 103 -1.45 5.83 6.93
C VAL A 103 -1.28 5.69 8.45
N THR A 104 -2.35 5.28 9.12
CA THR A 104 -2.35 4.94 10.55
C THR A 104 -2.29 3.42 10.76
N PRO A 105 -1.82 2.94 11.93
CA PRO A 105 -1.81 1.51 12.25
C PRO A 105 -3.21 0.86 12.22
N THR A 106 -4.26 1.61 12.56
CA THR A 106 -5.66 1.13 12.48
C THR A 106 -6.05 0.86 11.04
N LEU A 107 -5.77 1.79 10.11
CA LEU A 107 -6.05 1.59 8.69
C LEU A 107 -5.27 0.40 8.12
N LEU A 108 -4.00 0.19 8.52
CA LEU A 108 -3.23 -0.99 8.11
C LEU A 108 -3.88 -2.29 8.55
N ARG A 109 -4.45 -2.33 9.77
CA ARG A 109 -5.17 -3.50 10.28
C ARG A 109 -6.42 -3.79 9.47
N ASP A 110 -7.18 -2.75 9.13
CA ASP A 110 -8.40 -2.90 8.34
C ASP A 110 -8.09 -3.35 6.91
N ILE A 111 -7.03 -2.79 6.30
CA ILE A 111 -6.48 -3.26 5.02
C ILE A 111 -6.06 -4.73 5.09
N ALA A 112 -5.35 -5.15 6.13
CA ALA A 112 -4.90 -6.53 6.26
C ALA A 112 -6.08 -7.53 6.33
N ARG A 113 -7.22 -7.10 6.90
CA ARG A 113 -8.44 -7.92 6.97
C ARG A 113 -9.17 -8.00 5.63
N THR A 114 -9.26 -6.89 4.89
CA THR A 114 -10.00 -6.85 3.61
C THR A 114 -9.17 -7.33 2.43
N LEU A 115 -7.84 -7.21 2.49
CA LEU A 115 -6.90 -7.59 1.44
C LEU A 115 -5.88 -8.62 1.98
N PRO A 116 -6.31 -9.85 2.33
CA PRO A 116 -5.47 -10.82 3.03
C PRO A 116 -4.29 -11.38 2.20
N ALA A 117 -4.33 -11.20 0.88
CA ALA A 117 -3.34 -11.74 -0.05
C ALA A 117 -2.15 -10.79 -0.35
N ILE A 118 -2.05 -9.66 0.36
CA ILE A 118 -0.94 -8.71 0.18
C ILE A 118 0.38 -9.39 0.54
N ARG A 119 1.30 -9.39 -0.43
CA ARG A 119 2.68 -9.89 -0.32
C ARG A 119 3.70 -8.77 -0.26
N ALA A 120 3.41 -7.63 -0.89
CA ALA A 120 4.27 -6.46 -0.89
C ALA A 120 3.48 -5.23 -0.41
N LEU A 121 3.94 -4.62 0.67
CA LEU A 121 3.36 -3.40 1.24
C LEU A 121 4.41 -2.30 1.29
N ARG A 122 4.11 -1.17 0.67
CA ARG A 122 4.90 0.05 0.78
C ARG A 122 4.06 1.12 1.47
N VAL A 123 4.55 1.71 2.56
CA VAL A 123 3.73 2.63 3.36
C VAL A 123 4.52 3.81 3.88
N ARG A 124 3.88 4.99 3.85
CA ARG A 124 4.32 6.19 4.58
C ARG A 124 3.45 6.35 5.82
N LEU A 125 4.04 6.15 7.00
CA LEU A 125 3.31 6.22 8.26
C LEU A 125 3.13 7.67 8.72
N ALA A 126 1.93 8.01 9.19
CA ALA A 126 1.65 9.30 9.80
C ALA A 126 1.57 9.15 11.32
N LEU A 127 2.71 9.28 12.01
CA LEU A 127 2.81 8.97 13.45
C LEU A 127 2.82 10.21 14.35
N ARG A 128 3.06 11.39 13.78
CA ARG A 128 3.14 12.69 14.48
C ARG A 128 1.90 13.13 15.27
N HIS A 129 0.72 12.56 15.01
CA HIS A 129 -0.53 12.95 15.69
C HIS A 129 -1.11 11.85 16.61
N THR A 130 -0.56 10.64 16.56
CA THR A 130 -1.18 9.48 17.21
C THR A 130 -0.56 9.18 18.57
N LEU A 131 0.67 9.63 18.80
CA LEU A 131 1.42 9.36 20.02
C LEU A 131 2.13 10.65 20.46
N HIS A 132 1.57 11.33 21.47
CA HIS A 132 2.15 12.54 22.07
C HIS A 132 3.64 12.32 22.40
N TYR A 133 4.54 12.98 21.66
CA TYR A 133 5.92 13.43 21.92
C TYR A 133 6.90 12.64 22.85
N ALA A 134 6.56 11.45 23.34
CA ALA A 134 7.28 10.75 24.42
C ALA A 134 7.83 9.38 24.02
N LEU A 135 7.58 8.94 22.78
CA LEU A 135 8.09 7.67 22.25
C LEU A 135 9.14 7.97 21.19
N SER A 136 10.34 7.41 21.34
CA SER A 136 11.36 7.44 20.29
C SER A 136 10.82 6.80 19.01
N GLY A 137 11.29 7.23 17.84
CA GLY A 137 10.78 6.75 16.55
C GLY A 137 10.76 5.23 16.41
N ILE A 138 11.72 4.53 17.02
CA ILE A 138 11.78 3.05 17.03
C ILE A 138 10.61 2.42 17.80
N ARG A 139 10.15 3.02 18.91
CA ARG A 139 8.99 2.53 19.66
C ARG A 139 7.70 2.72 18.88
N LEU A 140 7.63 3.74 18.03
CA LEU A 140 6.50 3.92 17.12
C LEU A 140 6.44 2.80 16.08
N LEU A 141 7.61 2.37 15.57
CA LEU A 141 7.69 1.21 14.68
C LEU A 141 7.33 -0.08 15.42
N ALA A 142 7.79 -0.29 16.65
CA ALA A 142 7.41 -1.45 17.46
C ALA A 142 5.88 -1.56 17.66
N ALA A 143 5.17 -0.42 17.70
CA ALA A 143 3.71 -0.40 17.79
C ALA A 143 2.99 -0.93 16.53
N LEU A 144 3.70 -1.18 15.42
CA LEU A 144 3.16 -1.81 14.21
C LEU A 144 3.02 -3.32 14.34
N THR A 145 3.73 -3.98 15.27
CA THR A 145 3.74 -5.44 15.42
C THR A 145 2.32 -6.04 15.46
N PRO A 146 1.34 -5.50 16.20
CA PRO A 146 -0.03 -6.03 16.18
C PRO A 146 -0.75 -5.88 14.83
N ALA A 147 -0.43 -4.85 14.04
CA ALA A 147 -1.00 -4.69 12.70
C ALA A 147 -0.34 -5.65 11.70
N LEU A 148 0.98 -5.82 11.79
CA LEU A 148 1.73 -6.77 10.97
C LEU A 148 1.29 -8.22 11.20
N GLY A 149 0.95 -8.58 12.45
CA GLY A 149 0.44 -9.91 12.77
C GLY A 149 -0.91 -10.28 12.14
N VAL A 150 -1.61 -9.33 11.53
CA VAL A 150 -2.84 -9.61 10.77
C VAL A 150 -2.53 -9.99 9.33
N PHE A 151 -1.40 -9.53 8.77
CA PHE A 151 -0.98 -9.90 7.43
C PHE A 151 -0.47 -11.34 7.41
N ARG A 152 -1.14 -12.20 6.64
CA ARG A 152 -0.78 -13.62 6.55
C ARG A 152 0.23 -13.90 5.44
N GLU A 153 0.15 -13.17 4.33
CA GLU A 153 0.95 -13.42 3.13
C GLU A 153 2.07 -12.40 2.92
N LEU A 154 2.24 -11.42 3.82
CA LEU A 154 3.17 -10.32 3.65
C LEU A 154 4.61 -10.83 3.68
N GLN A 155 5.34 -10.55 2.60
CA GLN A 155 6.74 -10.95 2.39
C GLN A 155 7.68 -9.75 2.36
N PHE A 156 7.19 -8.60 1.89
CA PHE A 156 7.98 -7.38 1.73
C PHE A 156 7.27 -6.18 2.35
N LEU A 157 7.96 -5.49 3.26
CA LEU A 157 7.51 -4.26 3.89
C LEU A 157 8.51 -3.12 3.61
N ASP A 158 8.08 -2.06 2.94
CA ASP A 158 8.91 -0.87 2.68
C ASP A 158 8.35 0.35 3.42
N LEU A 159 9.10 0.79 4.43
CA LEU A 159 8.85 1.97 5.27
C LEU A 159 9.75 3.14 4.91
N SER A 160 10.65 2.98 3.93
CA SER A 160 11.55 4.05 3.45
C SER A 160 10.85 5.37 3.12
N PRO A 161 9.59 5.42 2.67
CA PRO A 161 8.89 6.67 2.38
C PRO A 161 8.48 7.45 3.64
N THR A 162 8.57 6.85 4.82
CA THR A 162 8.30 7.50 6.10
C THR A 162 9.48 8.41 6.45
N SER A 163 9.22 9.70 6.62
CA SER A 163 10.28 10.68 6.87
C SER A 163 10.66 10.72 8.36
N SER A 164 11.88 11.19 8.67
CA SER A 164 12.28 11.51 10.04
C SER A 164 11.38 12.58 10.68
N VAL A 165 10.79 13.47 9.88
CA VAL A 165 9.79 14.43 10.38
C VAL A 165 8.53 13.72 10.89
N ASP A 166 8.13 12.61 10.25
CA ASP A 166 6.94 11.84 10.65
C ASP A 166 7.19 10.95 11.88
N LEU A 167 8.45 10.63 12.19
CA LEU A 167 8.87 9.71 13.26
C LEU A 167 9.61 10.40 14.43
N GLY A 168 9.91 11.70 14.33
CA GLY A 168 10.85 12.38 15.23
C GLY A 168 12.31 12.07 14.89
N THR A 169 13.27 12.63 15.65
CA THR A 169 14.70 12.31 15.50
C THR A 169 14.92 10.80 15.59
N MET A 170 15.16 10.18 14.44
CA MET A 170 15.51 8.76 14.31
C MET A 170 17.00 8.67 14.08
N ASN A 171 17.72 8.25 15.12
CA ASN A 171 18.97 7.53 14.97
C ASN A 171 18.66 6.09 15.40
N SER A 172 17.91 5.34 14.58
CA SER A 172 17.74 3.91 14.86
C SER A 172 19.08 3.23 14.61
N SER A 173 19.58 2.51 15.62
CA SER A 173 20.79 1.70 15.43
C SER A 173 20.44 0.42 14.65
N GLU A 174 21.41 -0.15 13.94
CA GLU A 174 21.25 -1.45 13.27
C GLU A 174 20.74 -2.53 14.25
N ALA A 175 21.16 -2.49 15.51
CA ALA A 175 20.73 -3.43 16.54
C ALA A 175 19.22 -3.32 16.84
N GLU A 176 18.67 -2.10 16.82
CA GLU A 176 17.24 -1.86 17.00
C GLU A 176 16.42 -2.33 15.80
N GLU A 177 16.90 -2.08 14.58
CA GLU A 177 16.24 -2.54 13.35
C GLU A 177 16.29 -4.07 13.21
N LEU A 178 17.39 -4.70 13.60
CA LEU A 178 17.50 -6.16 13.70
C LEU A 178 16.49 -6.73 14.70
N HIS A 179 16.37 -6.09 15.88
CA HIS A 179 15.41 -6.49 16.90
C HIS A 179 13.97 -6.37 16.38
N LEU A 180 13.63 -5.27 15.70
CA LEU A 180 12.32 -5.10 15.05
C LEU A 180 12.08 -6.13 13.96
N SER A 181 13.05 -6.38 13.08
CA SER A 181 12.92 -7.37 12.01
C SER A 181 12.65 -8.77 12.56
N THR A 182 13.32 -9.13 13.67
CA THR A 182 13.07 -10.38 14.40
C THR A 182 11.66 -10.42 15.00
N SER A 183 11.26 -9.37 15.74
CA SER A 183 9.93 -9.30 16.36
C SER A 183 8.80 -9.30 15.33
N TRP A 184 8.98 -8.62 14.20
CA TRP A 184 8.01 -8.60 13.10
C TRP A 184 7.93 -9.93 12.39
N ALA A 185 9.03 -10.67 12.26
CA ALA A 185 9.03 -12.03 11.73
C ALA A 185 8.28 -13.02 12.65
N GLU A 186 8.30 -12.81 13.97
CA GLU A 186 7.51 -13.61 14.90
C GLU A 186 6.01 -13.37 14.72
N ALA A 187 5.61 -12.10 14.56
CA ALA A 187 4.21 -11.74 14.33
C ALA A 187 3.72 -12.07 12.91
N CYS A 188 4.58 -11.91 11.90
CA CYS A 188 4.31 -12.13 10.48
C CYS A 188 5.35 -13.12 9.91
N PRO A 189 5.14 -14.44 10.03
CA PRO A 189 6.15 -15.46 9.73
C PRO A 189 6.67 -15.45 8.29
N ASN A 190 5.84 -14.99 7.35
CA ASN A 190 6.17 -14.90 5.92
C ASN A 190 6.98 -13.66 5.56
N LEU A 191 7.24 -12.74 6.50
CA LEU A 191 8.01 -11.54 6.26
C LEU A 191 9.47 -11.91 5.99
N MET A 192 9.93 -11.60 4.77
CA MET A 192 11.27 -11.92 4.29
C MET A 192 12.14 -10.69 4.09
N ARG A 193 11.54 -9.51 3.90
CA ARG A 193 12.29 -8.30 3.59
C ARG A 193 11.62 -7.06 4.18
N VAL A 194 12.44 -6.19 4.76
CA VAL A 194 12.03 -4.93 5.37
C VAL A 194 12.97 -3.82 4.93
N VAL A 195 12.43 -2.69 4.45
CA VAL A 195 13.21 -1.46 4.24
C VAL A 195 12.78 -0.44 5.29
N PHE A 196 13.71 -0.03 6.14
CA PHE A 196 13.43 0.92 7.21
C PHE A 196 13.42 2.37 6.70
N PRO A 197 12.89 3.32 7.50
CA PRO A 197 12.97 4.76 7.21
C PRO A 197 14.42 5.26 7.01
N SER A 198 15.38 4.65 7.70
CA SER A 198 16.84 4.84 7.55
C SER A 198 17.37 4.45 6.16
N LYS A 199 16.55 3.78 5.34
CA LYS A 199 16.87 3.16 4.05
C LYS A 199 17.63 1.85 4.14
N THR A 200 17.99 1.40 5.34
CA THR A 200 18.58 0.08 5.54
C THR A 200 17.59 -0.99 5.10
N GLU A 201 18.04 -1.89 4.23
CA GLU A 201 17.27 -3.03 3.77
C GLU A 201 17.72 -4.27 4.53
N TRP A 202 16.79 -4.87 5.27
CA TRP A 202 16.99 -6.15 5.94
C TRP A 202 16.32 -7.26 5.14
N SER A 203 17.03 -8.37 4.95
CA SER A 203 16.54 -9.59 4.30
C SER A 203 16.75 -10.81 5.18
N ARG A 204 15.73 -11.67 5.25
CA ARG A 204 15.74 -12.93 5.99
C ARG A 204 16.12 -14.06 5.05
N ASP A 205 17.12 -14.84 5.43
CA ASP A 205 17.53 -16.01 4.66
C ASP A 205 16.64 -17.24 4.94
N GLY A 206 16.87 -18.34 4.23
CA GLY A 206 16.14 -19.60 4.44
C GLY A 206 16.40 -20.28 5.80
N LYS A 207 17.38 -19.80 6.58
CA LYS A 207 17.67 -20.26 7.96
C LYS A 207 17.02 -19.36 8.99
N GLY A 208 16.31 -18.32 8.56
CA GLY A 208 15.63 -17.35 9.42
C GLY A 208 16.54 -16.25 9.97
N GLN A 209 17.78 -16.13 9.48
CA GLN A 209 18.72 -15.09 9.89
C GLN A 209 18.51 -13.81 9.08
N TRP A 210 18.55 -12.68 9.77
CA TRP A 210 18.43 -11.35 9.18
C TRP A 210 19.81 -10.76 8.86
N THR A 211 19.97 -10.26 7.64
CA THR A 211 21.17 -9.56 7.15
C THR A 211 20.77 -8.26 6.48
N HIS A 212 21.66 -7.27 6.44
CA HIS A 212 21.36 -5.98 5.80
C HIS A 212 22.41 -5.59 4.76
N SER A 213 22.01 -4.69 3.86
CA SER A 213 22.84 -4.08 2.80
C SER A 213 22.70 -2.58 2.77
#